data_AF-A0A946C0I7-F1
#
_entry.id   AF-A0A946C0I7-F1
#
_cell.length_a   1.000
_cell.length_b   1.000
_cell.length_c   1.000
_cell.angle_alpha   90.00
_cell.angle_beta   90.00
_cell.angle_gamma   90.00
#
_symmetry.space_group_name_H-M   'P 1'
#
loop_
_entity.id
_entity.type
_entity.pdbx_description
1 polymer ?
#
loop_
_entity_poly.entity_id
_entity_poly.type
_entity_poly.pdbx_seq_one_letter_code
_entity_poly.pdbx_strand_id
1 'polypeptide(L)'
;YVFSPDGTFSNVLGDETWLEAWQGVANDQCGAPVSPHDGTADATWSYDPDTATLVIDGFGAYVGLPKAVNEGELPGVAVPTSVTYNATFADAANATVTIEAGGGVWWTFELVKTVDAGPAPGATTLPGTWRMAPEAGSLGVGPVPGDVGWFAIDEAGLETRSCYFDDDYVVGMDGSFRNVLGDETWLEGWQGVANDQCGAPVAPHDGSADATWTLDEDAGTLTLDGFGAYFGLPKAVNEGELPGVSVPTSVTYNVTFDGADTLLINIESGGGVWWNYKLVKVAEPSPVEGTWRMAPEAGSLGVGPVPGDIGWFAIDEAGLDTRACYFDDKYVFSGSGSFSNVLDDETWLEAWQGVANDQCGAPVSPHDGAAGATWSYDEEAGTLVIDGYGAYVGLPKAVNEGELPAVSVPTSVTYNVEFENTNTMNVSIEAGPGVWWQYTLVRD
;
A
#
# COMPACT_ATOMS: atom_id res chain seq x y z
N TYR A 1 -2.93 -3.93 -14.76
CA TYR A 1 -2.38 -5.30 -14.71
C TYR A 1 -1.88 -5.54 -13.30
N VAL A 2 -2.05 -6.74 -12.76
CA VAL A 2 -1.46 -7.11 -11.46
C VAL A 2 -0.49 -8.27 -11.68
N PHE A 3 0.72 -8.10 -11.16
CA PHE A 3 1.79 -9.11 -11.16
C PHE A 3 2.03 -9.54 -9.72
N SER A 4 1.39 -10.63 -9.29
CA SER A 4 1.43 -11.06 -7.90
C SER A 4 2.76 -11.76 -7.56
N PRO A 5 3.28 -11.62 -6.32
CA PRO A 5 4.51 -12.30 -5.89
C PRO A 5 4.45 -13.83 -5.93
N ASP A 6 3.25 -14.42 -5.91
CA ASP A 6 3.03 -15.86 -6.03
C ASP A 6 3.09 -16.37 -7.48
N GLY A 7 3.33 -15.48 -8.45
CA GLY A 7 3.40 -15.77 -9.87
C GLY A 7 2.06 -15.69 -10.61
N THR A 8 0.96 -15.32 -9.94
CA THR A 8 -0.34 -15.09 -10.61
C THR A 8 -0.38 -13.73 -11.33
N PHE A 9 -1.11 -13.67 -12.43
CA PHE A 9 -1.25 -12.47 -13.28
C PHE A 9 -2.73 -12.18 -13.54
N SER A 10 -3.10 -10.90 -13.57
CA SER A 10 -4.44 -10.49 -14.00
C SER A 10 -4.46 -9.22 -14.85
N ASN A 11 -5.31 -9.25 -15.87
CA ASN A 11 -5.79 -8.06 -16.55
C ASN A 11 -6.97 -7.48 -15.75
N VAL A 12 -6.70 -6.56 -14.81
CA VAL A 12 -7.75 -5.82 -14.11
C VAL A 12 -8.35 -4.78 -15.07
N LEU A 13 -9.59 -5.01 -15.49
CA LEU A 13 -10.36 -4.14 -16.37
C LEU A 13 -11.60 -3.65 -15.60
N GLY A 14 -11.93 -2.37 -15.72
CA GLY A 14 -13.20 -1.84 -15.19
C GLY A 14 -14.39 -2.20 -16.07
N ASP A 15 -15.53 -1.53 -15.84
CA ASP A 15 -16.77 -1.73 -16.61
C ASP A 15 -16.63 -1.39 -18.11
N GLU A 16 -15.63 -0.57 -18.46
CA GLU A 16 -15.29 -0.24 -19.83
C GLU A 16 -13.79 -0.46 -20.11
N THR A 17 -13.51 -0.92 -21.33
CA THR A 17 -12.17 -0.97 -21.93
C THR A 17 -12.22 -0.46 -23.36
N TRP A 18 -11.07 -0.18 -23.96
CA TRP A 18 -11.00 0.14 -25.39
C TRP A 18 -11.17 -1.15 -26.21
N LEU A 19 -12.22 -1.18 -27.03
CA LEU A 19 -12.52 -2.27 -27.95
C LEU A 19 -12.25 -1.81 -29.37
N GLU A 20 -11.53 -2.63 -30.13
CA GLU A 20 -11.39 -2.47 -31.57
C GLU A 20 -12.44 -3.30 -32.32
N ALA A 21 -12.73 -2.93 -33.57
CA ALA A 21 -13.75 -3.62 -34.38
C ALA A 21 -13.57 -5.14 -34.50
N TRP A 22 -12.33 -5.64 -34.39
CA TRP A 22 -12.06 -7.08 -34.43
C TRP A 22 -12.58 -7.86 -33.21
N GLN A 23 -12.85 -7.16 -32.10
CA GLN A 23 -13.44 -7.72 -30.87
C GLN A 23 -14.98 -7.77 -30.92
N GLY A 24 -15.59 -7.46 -32.07
CA GLY A 24 -17.03 -7.60 -32.29
C GLY A 24 -17.85 -6.32 -32.13
N VAL A 25 -17.19 -5.17 -31.88
CA VAL A 25 -17.84 -3.85 -31.91
C VAL A 25 -17.87 -3.27 -33.32
N ALA A 26 -18.80 -2.34 -33.58
CA ALA A 26 -19.02 -1.80 -34.93
C ALA A 26 -17.88 -0.86 -35.41
N ASN A 27 -17.29 -0.12 -34.48
CA ASN A 27 -16.12 0.74 -34.67
C ASN A 27 -15.31 0.72 -33.37
N ASP A 28 -14.06 1.20 -33.43
CA ASP A 28 -13.23 1.31 -32.23
C ASP A 28 -13.87 2.28 -31.22
N GLN A 29 -14.08 1.83 -29.99
CA GLN A 29 -14.85 2.54 -28.97
C GLN A 29 -14.57 1.97 -27.57
N CYS A 30 -14.92 2.73 -26.53
CA CYS A 30 -15.04 2.17 -25.19
C CYS A 30 -16.26 1.22 -25.11
N GLY A 31 -16.16 0.16 -24.32
CA GLY A 31 -17.28 -0.72 -24.00
C GLY A 31 -16.87 -1.87 -23.07
N ALA A 32 -17.83 -2.71 -22.70
CA ALA A 32 -17.60 -3.82 -21.78
C ALA A 32 -16.52 -4.79 -22.29
N PRO A 33 -15.55 -5.21 -21.45
CA PRO A 33 -14.52 -6.18 -21.84
C PRO A 33 -15.09 -7.45 -22.49
N VAL A 34 -14.40 -7.96 -23.52
CA VAL A 34 -14.88 -9.09 -24.34
C VAL A 34 -13.90 -10.26 -24.29
N SER A 35 -14.41 -11.44 -23.93
CA SER A 35 -13.67 -12.71 -23.96
C SER A 35 -13.00 -12.98 -25.31
N PRO A 36 -11.75 -13.48 -25.35
CA PRO A 36 -10.96 -13.95 -24.20
C PRO A 36 -10.09 -12.88 -23.52
N HIS A 37 -10.20 -11.60 -23.91
CA HIS A 37 -9.35 -10.52 -23.40
C HIS A 37 -10.06 -9.68 -22.33
N ASP A 38 -11.03 -10.28 -21.63
CA ASP A 38 -11.85 -9.65 -20.59
C ASP A 38 -11.25 -9.76 -19.19
N GLY A 39 -10.07 -10.36 -19.06
CA GLY A 39 -9.38 -10.51 -17.78
C GLY A 39 -9.93 -11.62 -16.88
N THR A 40 -10.88 -12.42 -17.37
CA THR A 40 -11.48 -13.53 -16.61
C THR A 40 -10.68 -14.83 -16.64
N ALA A 41 -9.68 -14.92 -17.53
CA ALA A 41 -8.85 -16.11 -17.67
C ALA A 41 -7.78 -16.17 -16.57
N ASP A 42 -7.63 -17.35 -15.94
CA ASP A 42 -6.49 -17.64 -15.08
C ASP A 42 -5.19 -17.45 -15.85
N ALA A 43 -4.29 -16.65 -15.28
CA ALA A 43 -3.00 -16.37 -15.88
C ALA A 43 -1.88 -16.33 -14.84
N THR A 44 -0.67 -16.58 -15.30
CA THR A 44 0.56 -16.51 -14.52
C THR A 44 1.58 -15.66 -15.24
N TRP A 45 2.58 -15.15 -14.51
CA TRP A 45 3.70 -14.44 -15.08
C TRP A 45 5.03 -14.98 -14.58
N SER A 46 6.06 -14.78 -15.39
CA SER A 46 7.45 -14.97 -14.99
C SER A 46 8.34 -13.95 -15.69
N TYR A 47 9.40 -13.54 -15.01
CA TYR A 47 10.39 -12.61 -15.56
C TYR A 47 11.80 -13.18 -15.40
N ASP A 48 12.54 -13.25 -16.49
CA ASP A 48 13.96 -13.60 -16.53
C ASP A 48 14.79 -12.31 -16.67
N PRO A 49 15.51 -11.88 -15.62
CA PRO A 49 16.32 -10.66 -15.65
C PRO A 49 17.56 -10.77 -16.55
N ASP A 50 18.10 -11.98 -16.78
CA ASP A 50 19.31 -12.17 -17.60
C ASP A 50 19.01 -11.94 -19.08
N THR A 51 17.78 -12.24 -19.51
CA THR A 51 17.32 -12.06 -20.88
C THR A 51 16.30 -10.94 -21.04
N ALA A 52 15.99 -10.21 -19.97
CA ALA A 52 14.94 -9.19 -19.93
C ALA A 52 13.60 -9.69 -20.49
N THR A 53 13.25 -10.95 -20.24
CA THR A 53 12.11 -11.63 -20.86
C THR A 53 10.97 -11.76 -19.88
N LEU A 54 9.82 -11.18 -20.20
CA LEU A 54 8.56 -11.33 -19.46
C LEU A 54 7.65 -12.30 -20.21
N VAL A 55 7.17 -13.35 -19.53
CA VAL A 55 6.21 -14.30 -20.08
C VAL A 55 4.90 -14.19 -19.30
N ILE A 56 3.80 -14.02 -20.03
CA ILE A 56 2.44 -14.15 -19.53
C ILE A 56 1.88 -15.47 -20.07
N ASP A 57 1.46 -16.37 -19.19
CA ASP A 57 0.85 -17.65 -19.56
C ASP A 57 -0.60 -17.66 -19.10
N GLY A 58 -1.53 -17.62 -20.04
CA GLY A 58 -2.97 -17.41 -19.83
C GLY A 58 -3.66 -17.08 -21.15
N PHE A 59 -4.73 -17.81 -21.48
CA PHE A 59 -5.42 -17.63 -22.76
C PHE A 59 -6.14 -16.27 -22.81
N GLY A 60 -5.68 -15.39 -23.70
CA GLY A 60 -6.21 -14.02 -23.83
C GLY A 60 -5.64 -13.01 -22.83
N ALA A 61 -4.70 -13.41 -21.97
CA ALA A 61 -3.97 -12.50 -21.09
C ALA A 61 -2.91 -11.70 -21.87
N TYR A 62 -2.70 -10.44 -21.50
CA TYR A 62 -1.81 -9.53 -22.24
C TYR A 62 -1.25 -8.38 -21.39
N VAL A 63 -0.16 -7.80 -21.86
CA VAL A 63 0.37 -6.50 -21.40
C VAL A 63 0.32 -5.51 -22.56
N GLY A 64 -0.21 -4.31 -22.32
CA GLY A 64 -0.39 -3.29 -23.35
C GLY A 64 -1.70 -3.47 -24.11
N LEU A 65 -1.63 -3.86 -25.38
CA LEU A 65 -2.79 -4.12 -26.22
C LEU A 65 -2.97 -5.62 -26.49
N PRO A 66 -4.20 -6.16 -26.38
CA PRO A 66 -4.45 -7.59 -26.61
C PRO A 66 -4.17 -8.02 -28.05
N LYS A 67 -4.19 -7.07 -28.99
CA LYS A 67 -3.96 -7.32 -30.41
C LYS A 67 -2.53 -7.74 -30.74
N ALA A 68 -1.54 -7.27 -29.99
CA ALA A 68 -0.13 -7.51 -30.27
C ALA A 68 0.32 -8.84 -29.64
N VAL A 69 0.60 -9.86 -30.46
CA VAL A 69 1.06 -11.18 -30.00
C VAL A 69 2.27 -11.65 -30.80
N ASN A 70 3.07 -12.58 -30.27
CA ASN A 70 4.36 -12.95 -30.90
C ASN A 70 4.27 -13.46 -32.34
N GLU A 71 3.14 -14.07 -32.73
CA GLU A 71 2.93 -14.57 -34.09
C GLU A 71 2.46 -13.49 -35.08
N GLY A 72 1.99 -12.33 -34.62
CA GLY A 72 1.37 -11.30 -35.46
C GLY A 72 0.37 -10.42 -34.71
N GLU A 73 -0.44 -9.67 -35.46
CA GLU A 73 -1.54 -8.90 -34.88
C GLU A 73 -2.88 -9.64 -35.03
N LEU A 74 -3.68 -9.68 -33.96
CA LEU A 74 -5.05 -10.19 -34.03
C LEU A 74 -5.94 -9.28 -34.92
N PRO A 75 -6.96 -9.86 -35.59
CA PRO A 75 -7.32 -11.27 -35.66
C PRO A 75 -6.58 -12.02 -36.80
N GLY A 76 -5.47 -11.48 -37.30
CA GLY A 76 -4.69 -12.05 -38.40
C GLY A 76 -3.96 -13.35 -38.05
N VAL A 77 -3.84 -13.65 -36.76
CA VAL A 77 -3.28 -14.88 -36.18
C VAL A 77 -4.21 -15.45 -35.11
N ALA A 78 -3.89 -16.65 -34.59
CA ALA A 78 -4.67 -17.24 -33.50
C ALA A 78 -4.38 -16.53 -32.17
N VAL A 79 -5.37 -16.51 -31.27
CA VAL A 79 -5.15 -16.08 -29.88
C VAL A 79 -4.23 -17.10 -29.21
N PRO A 80 -3.04 -16.69 -28.73
CA PRO A 80 -2.11 -17.61 -28.10
C PRO A 80 -2.53 -17.96 -26.67
N THR A 81 -1.98 -19.04 -26.13
CA THR A 81 -2.12 -19.38 -24.70
C THR A 81 -1.06 -18.68 -23.84
N SER A 82 -0.01 -18.14 -24.44
CA SER A 82 1.05 -17.41 -23.75
C SER A 82 1.62 -16.33 -24.67
N VAL A 83 2.03 -15.21 -24.10
CA VAL A 83 2.69 -14.10 -24.79
C VAL A 83 4.01 -13.76 -24.11
N THR A 84 5.05 -13.57 -24.91
CA THR A 84 6.39 -13.20 -24.46
C THR A 84 6.72 -11.77 -24.86
N TYR A 85 7.25 -11.00 -23.93
CA TYR A 85 7.66 -9.61 -24.09
C TYR A 85 9.14 -9.46 -23.71
N ASN A 86 9.79 -8.43 -24.24
CA ASN A 86 11.00 -7.91 -23.61
C ASN A 86 10.60 -6.78 -22.66
N ALA A 87 11.00 -6.85 -21.40
CA ALA A 87 10.67 -5.86 -20.39
C ALA A 87 11.96 -5.31 -19.75
N THR A 88 12.08 -4.00 -19.71
CA THR A 88 13.20 -3.29 -19.05
C THR A 88 12.64 -2.30 -18.05
N PHE A 89 13.29 -2.16 -16.90
CA PHE A 89 12.87 -1.28 -15.82
C PHE A 89 13.83 -0.10 -15.75
N ALA A 90 13.30 1.12 -15.87
CA ALA A 90 14.10 2.34 -15.72
C ALA A 90 14.35 2.63 -14.23
N ASP A 91 13.37 2.33 -13.39
CA ASP A 91 13.37 2.44 -11.94
C ASP A 91 12.30 1.49 -11.36
N ALA A 92 12.05 1.55 -10.05
CA ALA A 92 11.06 0.70 -9.38
C ALA A 92 9.60 0.99 -9.80
N ALA A 93 9.36 2.14 -10.42
CA ALA A 93 8.05 2.65 -10.82
C ALA A 93 7.80 2.61 -12.34
N ASN A 94 8.81 2.44 -13.18
CA ASN A 94 8.69 2.59 -14.64
C ASN A 94 9.26 1.38 -15.39
N ALA A 95 8.45 0.78 -16.25
CA ALA A 95 8.83 -0.35 -17.09
C ALA A 95 8.51 -0.08 -18.56
N THR A 96 9.48 -0.28 -19.44
CA THR A 96 9.26 -0.33 -20.88
C THR A 96 9.08 -1.78 -21.30
N VAL A 97 7.92 -2.11 -21.87
CA VAL A 97 7.58 -3.45 -22.36
C VAL A 97 7.46 -3.40 -23.88
N THR A 98 8.13 -4.31 -24.57
CA THR A 98 8.14 -4.39 -26.03
C THR A 98 7.78 -5.80 -26.52
N ILE A 99 7.13 -5.85 -27.68
CA ILE A 99 6.79 -7.10 -28.35
C ILE A 99 6.95 -6.95 -29.86
N GLU A 100 7.54 -7.97 -30.50
CA GLU A 100 7.54 -8.12 -31.94
C GLU A 100 6.28 -8.89 -32.37
N ALA A 101 5.32 -8.18 -32.97
CA ALA A 101 4.07 -8.73 -33.47
C ALA A 101 4.21 -9.21 -34.91
N GLY A 102 5.08 -10.20 -35.12
CA GLY A 102 5.50 -10.67 -36.44
C GLY A 102 6.66 -9.87 -37.03
N GLY A 103 7.36 -10.46 -38.01
CA GLY A 103 8.68 -9.98 -38.45
C GLY A 103 8.72 -8.49 -38.83
N GLY A 104 9.41 -7.70 -38.01
CA GLY A 104 9.64 -6.26 -38.21
C GLY A 104 8.53 -5.33 -37.71
N VAL A 105 7.46 -5.84 -37.08
CA VAL A 105 6.39 -5.03 -36.47
C VAL A 105 6.59 -5.00 -34.96
N TRP A 106 6.85 -3.83 -34.39
CA TRP A 106 7.16 -3.68 -32.97
C TRP A 106 6.14 -2.78 -32.28
N TRP A 107 5.70 -3.23 -31.11
CA TRP A 107 4.94 -2.44 -30.16
C TRP A 107 5.79 -2.15 -28.93
N THR A 108 5.67 -0.93 -28.42
CA THR A 108 6.32 -0.47 -27.19
C THR A 108 5.26 0.12 -26.28
N PHE A 109 5.25 -0.31 -25.03
CA PHE A 109 4.37 0.15 -23.99
C PHE A 109 5.23 0.69 -22.85
N GLU A 110 5.02 1.95 -22.49
CA GLU A 110 5.58 2.52 -21.27
C GLU A 110 4.56 2.30 -20.16
N LEU A 111 4.94 1.50 -19.18
CA LEU A 111 4.14 1.20 -18.01
C LEU A 111 4.69 1.99 -16.83
N VAL A 112 3.79 2.67 -16.15
CA VAL A 112 4.07 3.19 -14.82
C VAL A 112 3.43 2.21 -13.84
N LYS A 113 4.26 1.56 -13.02
CA LYS A 113 3.81 0.87 -11.81
C LYS A 113 3.14 1.92 -10.96
N THR A 114 1.83 1.89 -10.96
CA THR A 114 1.06 2.39 -9.85
C THR A 114 1.48 1.52 -8.67
N VAL A 115 2.29 2.08 -7.76
CA VAL A 115 2.33 1.55 -6.40
C VAL A 115 0.88 1.35 -5.95
N ASP A 116 0.63 0.39 -5.07
CA ASP A 116 -0.39 0.58 -4.04
C ASP A 116 0.01 1.82 -3.22
N ALA A 117 0.04 3.00 -3.84
CA ALA A 117 -0.49 4.15 -3.18
C ALA A 117 -1.97 3.77 -3.09
N GLY A 118 -2.35 3.28 -1.90
CA GLY A 118 -3.68 3.59 -1.40
C GLY A 118 -4.03 5.02 -1.84
N PRO A 119 -5.32 5.30 -2.12
CA PRO A 119 -5.72 6.63 -2.58
C PRO A 119 -4.95 7.71 -1.83
N ALA A 120 -4.32 8.64 -2.57
CA ALA A 120 -3.53 9.71 -2.00
C ALA A 120 -4.21 10.21 -0.71
N PRO A 121 -3.51 10.38 0.42
CA PRO A 121 -4.14 10.81 1.66
C PRO A 121 -5.07 12.02 1.40
N GLY A 122 -6.38 11.84 1.56
CA GLY A 122 -7.38 12.86 1.20
C GLY A 122 -8.20 12.62 -0.08
N ALA A 123 -7.91 11.61 -0.89
CA ALA A 123 -8.74 11.21 -2.03
C ALA A 123 -9.92 10.36 -1.53
N THR A 124 -11.15 10.80 -1.83
CA THR A 124 -12.39 10.09 -1.52
C THR A 124 -12.53 8.86 -2.41
N THR A 125 -11.85 7.77 -2.07
CA THR A 125 -12.02 6.49 -2.77
C THR A 125 -12.22 5.35 -1.77
N LEU A 126 -12.98 4.34 -2.21
CA LEU A 126 -13.35 3.19 -1.40
C LEU A 126 -12.18 2.24 -1.09
N PRO A 127 -11.22 1.96 -2.00
CA PRO A 127 -10.12 1.04 -1.70
C PRO A 127 -9.32 1.43 -0.46
N GLY A 128 -8.90 0.41 0.29
CA GLY A 128 -8.19 0.52 1.57
C GLY A 128 -8.85 -0.33 2.65
N THR A 129 -8.28 -0.26 3.85
CA THR A 129 -8.80 -0.96 5.03
C THR A 129 -9.73 -0.04 5.81
N TRP A 130 -10.89 -0.54 6.19
CA TRP A 130 -11.88 0.20 6.98
C TRP A 130 -12.18 -0.54 8.28
N ARG A 131 -12.50 0.21 9.33
CA ARG A 131 -13.03 -0.30 10.61
C ARG A 131 -14.27 0.47 10.99
N MET A 132 -15.10 -0.14 11.83
CA MET A 132 -16.18 0.60 12.47
C MET A 132 -15.62 1.76 13.29
N ALA A 133 -16.22 2.95 13.17
CA ALA A 133 -15.78 4.10 13.94
C ALA A 133 -15.97 3.81 15.44
N PRO A 134 -14.91 3.91 16.28
CA PRO A 134 -14.98 3.57 17.70
C PRO A 134 -15.59 4.73 18.51
N GLU A 135 -16.79 5.16 18.13
CA GLU A 135 -17.54 6.25 18.77
C GLU A 135 -19.03 5.91 18.94
N ALA A 136 -19.68 6.49 19.95
CA ALA A 136 -21.09 6.27 20.19
C ALA A 136 -21.94 6.76 19.00
N GLY A 137 -22.93 5.95 18.62
CA GLY A 137 -23.79 6.20 17.46
C GLY A 137 -23.22 5.75 16.11
N SER A 138 -22.01 5.18 16.05
CA SER A 138 -21.43 4.68 14.79
C SER A 138 -22.12 3.45 14.22
N LEU A 139 -22.82 2.69 15.06
CA LEU A 139 -23.70 1.59 14.68
C LEU A 139 -25.10 1.88 15.21
N GLY A 140 -26.12 1.78 14.37
CA GLY A 140 -27.50 1.95 14.82
C GLY A 140 -28.58 1.51 13.85
N VAL A 141 -29.82 1.50 14.34
CA VAL A 141 -31.01 1.05 13.61
C VAL A 141 -32.12 2.10 13.73
N GLY A 142 -32.86 2.33 12.64
CA GLY A 142 -33.98 3.26 12.61
C GLY A 142 -34.89 3.12 11.39
N PRO A 143 -35.93 3.97 11.28
CA PRO A 143 -36.96 3.86 10.25
C PRO A 143 -36.55 4.35 8.85
N VAL A 144 -35.44 5.07 8.73
CA VAL A 144 -34.94 5.67 7.46
C VAL A 144 -33.40 5.68 7.45
N PRO A 145 -32.75 5.85 6.28
CA PRO A 145 -31.29 5.96 6.20
C PRO A 145 -30.72 7.04 7.14
N GLY A 146 -29.69 6.68 7.90
CA GLY A 146 -29.01 7.54 8.88
C GLY A 146 -29.70 7.66 10.24
N ASP A 147 -30.91 7.11 10.42
CA ASP A 147 -31.63 7.18 11.71
C ASP A 147 -31.19 6.04 12.65
N VAL A 148 -30.75 6.39 13.85
CA VAL A 148 -30.31 5.46 14.91
C VAL A 148 -31.26 5.46 16.13
N GLY A 149 -32.51 5.87 15.93
CA GLY A 149 -33.49 6.13 16.98
C GLY A 149 -34.12 4.88 17.61
N TRP A 150 -34.02 3.71 17.01
CA TRP A 150 -34.46 2.44 17.62
C TRP A 150 -33.34 1.78 18.43
N PHE A 151 -32.11 1.89 17.92
CA PHE A 151 -30.91 1.43 18.60
C PHE A 151 -29.71 2.26 18.14
N ALA A 152 -28.83 2.61 19.06
CA ALA A 152 -27.53 3.21 18.77
C ALA A 152 -26.51 2.61 19.74
N ILE A 153 -25.31 2.28 19.24
CA ILE A 153 -24.20 1.83 20.08
C ILE A 153 -23.80 2.95 21.04
N ASP A 154 -23.65 2.64 22.32
CA ASP A 154 -23.19 3.56 23.35
C ASP A 154 -21.74 3.25 23.77
N GLU A 155 -21.16 4.09 24.63
CA GLU A 155 -19.78 3.94 25.10
C GLU A 155 -19.54 2.56 25.76
N ALA A 156 -20.51 2.04 26.51
CA ALA A 156 -20.41 0.72 27.13
C ALA A 156 -20.46 -0.41 26.09
N GLY A 157 -21.23 -0.22 25.02
CA GLY A 157 -21.29 -1.10 23.86
C GLY A 157 -19.97 -1.17 23.11
N LEU A 158 -19.25 -0.06 22.97
CA LEU A 158 -17.90 -0.05 22.36
C LEU A 158 -16.93 -0.95 23.13
N GLU A 159 -16.91 -0.86 24.47
CA GLU A 159 -16.05 -1.69 25.31
C GLU A 159 -16.46 -3.17 25.26
N THR A 160 -17.76 -3.43 25.35
CA THR A 160 -18.33 -4.79 25.32
C THR A 160 -18.08 -5.50 23.99
N ARG A 161 -18.03 -4.75 22.88
CA ARG A 161 -17.85 -5.25 21.52
C ARG A 161 -16.49 -4.87 20.94
N SER A 162 -15.45 -4.79 21.77
CA SER A 162 -14.11 -4.37 21.32
C SER A 162 -13.60 -5.19 20.13
N CYS A 163 -13.85 -6.51 20.12
CA CYS A 163 -13.56 -7.45 19.02
C CYS A 163 -14.34 -7.19 17.71
N TYR A 164 -15.29 -6.26 17.69
CA TYR A 164 -16.00 -5.86 16.46
C TYR A 164 -15.46 -4.54 15.91
N PHE A 165 -14.83 -3.73 16.76
CA PHE A 165 -14.26 -2.45 16.38
C PHE A 165 -12.81 -2.56 15.91
N ASP A 166 -12.16 -3.71 16.10
CA ASP A 166 -10.87 -4.08 15.52
C ASP A 166 -10.97 -4.92 14.24
N ASP A 167 -12.16 -5.46 13.91
CA ASP A 167 -12.44 -6.14 12.65
C ASP A 167 -12.19 -5.24 11.43
N ASP A 168 -11.38 -5.74 10.50
CA ASP A 168 -10.97 -5.05 9.28
C ASP A 168 -11.83 -5.44 8.07
N TYR A 169 -12.27 -4.43 7.32
CA TYR A 169 -12.93 -4.59 6.01
C TYR A 169 -11.96 -4.12 4.94
N VAL A 170 -11.34 -5.07 4.23
CA VAL A 170 -10.30 -4.79 3.25
C VAL A 170 -10.93 -4.71 1.86
N VAL A 171 -10.91 -3.51 1.28
CA VAL A 171 -11.38 -3.24 -0.08
C VAL A 171 -10.15 -3.12 -0.99
N GLY A 172 -9.88 -4.18 -1.76
CA GLY A 172 -8.74 -4.22 -2.68
C GLY A 172 -8.98 -3.41 -3.95
N MET A 173 -7.95 -2.76 -4.47
CA MET A 173 -8.03 -2.07 -5.78
C MET A 173 -8.25 -3.04 -6.95
N ASP A 174 -7.98 -4.33 -6.74
CA ASP A 174 -8.21 -5.42 -7.69
C ASP A 174 -9.68 -5.87 -7.77
N GLY A 175 -10.58 -5.19 -7.06
CA GLY A 175 -11.99 -5.57 -6.93
C GLY A 175 -12.25 -6.64 -5.89
N SER A 176 -11.23 -7.12 -5.16
CA SER A 176 -11.40 -8.09 -4.07
C SER A 176 -11.92 -7.41 -2.79
N PHE A 177 -12.72 -8.14 -2.02
CA PHE A 177 -13.22 -7.73 -0.71
C PHE A 177 -12.95 -8.85 0.31
N ARG A 178 -12.53 -8.49 1.52
CA ARG A 178 -12.30 -9.46 2.60
C ARG A 178 -12.72 -8.90 3.96
N ASN A 179 -13.36 -9.74 4.76
CA ASN A 179 -13.50 -9.53 6.20
C ASN A 179 -12.28 -10.16 6.90
N VAL A 180 -11.49 -9.35 7.61
CA VAL A 180 -10.32 -9.79 8.37
C VAL A 180 -10.60 -9.60 9.85
N LEU A 181 -10.92 -10.70 10.53
CA LEU A 181 -11.55 -10.70 11.86
C LEU A 181 -10.60 -11.06 13.02
N GLY A 182 -9.34 -11.35 12.71
CA GLY A 182 -8.38 -11.85 13.70
C GLY A 182 -8.82 -13.15 14.39
N ASP A 183 -8.51 -13.26 15.69
CA ASP A 183 -8.82 -14.44 16.52
C ASP A 183 -10.26 -14.42 17.09
N GLU A 184 -10.86 -13.23 17.26
CA GLU A 184 -12.19 -13.04 17.84
C GLU A 184 -12.95 -11.94 17.10
N THR A 185 -14.25 -12.16 16.87
CA THR A 185 -15.21 -11.15 16.37
C THR A 185 -16.45 -11.13 17.28
N TRP A 186 -17.34 -10.15 17.10
CA TRP A 186 -18.62 -10.14 17.80
C TRP A 186 -19.59 -11.16 17.22
N LEU A 187 -19.96 -12.14 18.04
CA LEU A 187 -20.92 -13.17 17.71
C LEU A 187 -22.24 -12.91 18.43
N GLU A 188 -23.34 -13.06 17.72
CA GLU A 188 -24.68 -13.06 18.31
C GLU A 188 -25.21 -14.49 18.47
N GLY A 189 -26.18 -14.69 19.36
CA GLY A 189 -26.74 -16.02 19.66
C GLY A 189 -27.24 -16.81 18.43
N TRP A 190 -27.63 -16.13 17.35
CA TRP A 190 -28.04 -16.79 16.10
C TRP A 190 -26.90 -17.50 15.36
N GLN A 191 -25.65 -17.13 15.63
CA GLN A 191 -24.44 -17.77 15.08
C GLN A 191 -24.02 -19.03 15.87
N GLY A 192 -24.81 -19.44 16.87
CA GLY A 192 -24.58 -20.68 17.62
C GLY A 192 -23.82 -20.51 18.94
N VAL A 193 -23.52 -19.27 19.35
CA VAL A 193 -23.05 -18.96 20.72
C VAL A 193 -24.22 -18.86 21.70
N ALA A 194 -23.96 -19.09 23.00
CA ALA A 194 -25.03 -19.13 24.01
C ALA A 194 -25.61 -17.75 24.34
N ASN A 195 -24.78 -16.71 24.30
CA ASN A 195 -25.15 -15.31 24.43
C ASN A 195 -24.25 -14.50 23.50
N ASP A 196 -24.63 -13.25 23.22
CA ASP A 196 -23.81 -12.36 22.41
C ASP A 196 -22.49 -12.06 23.13
N GLN A 197 -21.37 -12.21 22.42
CA GLN A 197 -20.02 -12.20 23.00
C GLN A 197 -18.95 -12.09 21.92
N CYS A 198 -17.75 -11.65 22.31
CA CYS A 198 -16.54 -11.88 21.50
C CYS A 198 -16.21 -13.38 21.46
N GLY A 199 -15.78 -13.87 20.30
CA GLY A 199 -15.29 -15.23 20.14
C GLY A 199 -14.86 -15.56 18.71
N ALA A 200 -14.34 -16.77 18.51
CA ALA A 200 -13.80 -17.21 17.22
C ALA A 200 -14.83 -17.08 16.08
N PRO A 201 -14.47 -16.48 14.93
CA PRO A 201 -15.37 -16.29 13.79
C PRO A 201 -16.07 -17.58 13.34
N VAL A 202 -17.33 -17.45 12.88
CA VAL A 202 -18.20 -18.59 12.53
C VAL A 202 -18.68 -18.50 11.09
N ALA A 203 -18.38 -19.54 10.29
CA ALA A 203 -18.86 -19.70 8.93
C ALA A 203 -20.40 -19.54 8.82
N PRO A 204 -20.91 -18.89 7.77
CA PRO A 204 -20.18 -18.39 6.60
C PRO A 204 -19.60 -16.97 6.75
N HIS A 205 -19.76 -16.32 7.91
CA HIS A 205 -19.35 -14.94 8.15
C HIS A 205 -17.99 -14.88 8.87
N ASP A 206 -17.10 -15.83 8.58
CA ASP A 206 -15.78 -15.95 9.21
C ASP A 206 -14.64 -15.37 8.36
N GLY A 207 -14.98 -14.69 7.25
CA GLY A 207 -14.01 -14.11 6.33
C GLY A 207 -13.29 -15.14 5.43
N SER A 208 -13.69 -16.42 5.48
CA SER A 208 -13.04 -17.48 4.68
C SER A 208 -13.51 -17.54 3.22
N ALA A 209 -14.62 -16.88 2.87
CA ALA A 209 -15.14 -16.84 1.52
C ALA A 209 -14.52 -15.70 0.71
N ASP A 210 -14.09 -16.00 -0.51
CA ASP A 210 -13.70 -14.97 -1.48
C ASP A 210 -14.91 -14.08 -1.80
N ALA A 211 -14.67 -12.77 -1.86
CA ALA A 211 -15.68 -11.80 -2.24
C ALA A 211 -15.09 -10.73 -3.15
N THR A 212 -15.96 -10.11 -3.92
CA THR A 212 -15.64 -8.95 -4.76
C THR A 212 -16.54 -7.78 -4.40
N TRP A 213 -16.18 -6.58 -4.84
CA TRP A 213 -16.99 -5.38 -4.65
C TRP A 213 -17.14 -4.59 -5.95
N THR A 214 -18.28 -3.90 -6.06
CA THR A 214 -18.58 -2.96 -7.15
C THR A 214 -19.22 -1.70 -6.56
N LEU A 215 -18.67 -0.54 -6.91
CA LEU A 215 -19.21 0.76 -6.51
C LEU A 215 -19.89 1.43 -7.71
N ASP A 216 -21.19 1.69 -7.60
CA ASP A 216 -21.92 2.58 -8.50
C ASP A 216 -21.96 3.97 -7.88
N GLU A 217 -21.07 4.85 -8.32
CA GLU A 217 -20.95 6.22 -7.80
C GLU A 217 -22.17 7.09 -8.13
N ASP A 218 -22.80 6.86 -9.29
CA ASP A 218 -23.97 7.61 -9.74
C ASP A 218 -25.21 7.25 -8.90
N ALA A 219 -25.37 5.97 -8.57
CA ALA A 219 -26.43 5.49 -7.68
C ALA A 219 -26.10 5.68 -6.19
N GLY A 220 -24.83 5.86 -5.84
CA GLY A 220 -24.36 5.88 -4.46
C GLY A 220 -24.54 4.53 -3.76
N THR A 221 -24.27 3.42 -4.48
CA THR A 221 -24.45 2.06 -3.96
C THR A 221 -23.18 1.23 -4.07
N LEU A 222 -22.88 0.45 -3.03
CA LEU A 222 -21.81 -0.54 -2.98
C LEU A 222 -22.41 -1.93 -2.94
N THR A 223 -22.06 -2.79 -3.88
CA THR A 223 -22.43 -4.21 -3.88
C THR A 223 -21.23 -5.07 -3.53
N LEU A 224 -21.41 -5.99 -2.60
CA LEU A 224 -20.46 -7.05 -2.29
C LEU A 224 -20.99 -8.38 -2.82
N ASP A 225 -20.20 -9.09 -3.61
CA ASP A 225 -20.53 -10.39 -4.17
C ASP A 225 -19.64 -11.45 -3.51
N GLY A 226 -20.22 -12.29 -2.67
CA GLY A 226 -19.49 -13.27 -1.85
C GLY A 226 -20.40 -13.86 -0.77
N PHE A 227 -20.45 -15.18 -0.66
CA PHE A 227 -21.33 -15.85 0.30
C PHE A 227 -20.82 -15.63 1.73
N GLY A 228 -21.57 -14.85 2.52
CA GLY A 228 -21.19 -14.48 3.89
C GLY A 228 -20.32 -13.24 4.00
N ALA A 229 -20.04 -12.53 2.89
CA ALA A 229 -19.37 -11.23 2.93
C ALA A 229 -20.30 -10.13 3.44
N TYR A 230 -19.78 -9.18 4.21
CA TYR A 230 -20.54 -8.06 4.76
C TYR A 230 -19.66 -6.85 5.05
N PHE A 231 -20.27 -5.66 5.11
CA PHE A 231 -19.63 -4.41 5.56
C PHE A 231 -20.42 -3.83 6.73
N GLY A 232 -19.83 -3.77 7.92
CA GLY A 232 -20.56 -3.50 9.16
C GLY A 232 -20.92 -4.78 9.90
N LEU A 233 -22.20 -5.16 10.03
CA LEU A 233 -22.57 -6.44 10.67
C LEU A 233 -23.18 -7.44 9.68
N PRO A 234 -22.91 -8.75 9.83
CA PRO A 234 -23.45 -9.78 8.94
C PRO A 234 -24.97 -9.97 9.08
N LYS A 235 -25.57 -9.49 10.18
CA LYS A 235 -26.98 -9.70 10.48
C LYS A 235 -27.93 -9.05 9.47
N ALA A 236 -27.60 -7.86 8.99
CA ALA A 236 -28.48 -7.07 8.14
C ALA A 236 -28.20 -7.36 6.67
N VAL A 237 -29.19 -7.91 5.96
CA VAL A 237 -29.12 -8.18 4.52
C VAL A 237 -30.34 -7.62 3.80
N ASN A 238 -30.28 -7.45 2.47
CA ASN A 238 -31.32 -6.74 1.71
C ASN A 238 -32.72 -7.37 1.82
N GLU A 239 -32.82 -8.67 2.07
CA GLU A 239 -34.09 -9.38 2.25
C GLU A 239 -34.65 -9.30 3.68
N GLY A 240 -33.86 -8.92 4.68
CA GLY A 240 -34.23 -8.94 6.10
C GLY A 240 -33.07 -9.23 7.04
N GLU A 241 -33.36 -9.38 8.34
CA GLU A 241 -32.34 -9.73 9.33
C GLU A 241 -32.14 -11.25 9.40
N LEU A 242 -30.88 -11.69 9.40
CA LEU A 242 -30.52 -13.08 9.69
C LEU A 242 -30.83 -13.43 11.16
N PRO A 243 -31.23 -14.69 11.44
CA PRO A 243 -31.45 -15.80 10.51
C PRO A 243 -32.90 -15.87 10.00
N GLY A 244 -33.66 -14.77 10.04
CA GLY A 244 -35.06 -14.71 9.58
C GLY A 244 -35.21 -14.87 8.07
N VAL A 245 -34.12 -14.70 7.33
CA VAL A 245 -33.98 -14.92 5.89
C VAL A 245 -32.78 -15.82 5.59
N SER A 246 -32.63 -16.24 4.34
CA SER A 246 -31.47 -17.00 3.88
C SER A 246 -30.23 -16.11 3.76
N VAL A 247 -29.05 -16.66 4.07
CA VAL A 247 -27.77 -15.99 3.79
C VAL A 247 -27.67 -15.74 2.28
N PRO A 248 -27.52 -14.49 1.83
CA PRO A 248 -27.46 -14.17 0.42
C PRO A 248 -26.05 -14.44 -0.15
N THR A 249 -25.95 -14.46 -1.47
CA THR A 249 -24.65 -14.51 -2.17
C THR A 249 -24.09 -13.12 -2.50
N SER A 250 -24.90 -12.07 -2.29
CA SER A 250 -24.52 -10.69 -2.55
C SER A 250 -25.32 -9.76 -1.62
N VAL A 251 -24.74 -8.63 -1.23
CA VAL A 251 -25.35 -7.61 -0.35
C VAL A 251 -25.06 -6.24 -0.91
N THR A 252 -26.07 -5.37 -1.00
CA THR A 252 -25.94 -3.99 -1.50
C THR A 252 -26.21 -2.99 -0.38
N TYR A 253 -25.32 -2.01 -0.24
CA TYR A 253 -25.39 -0.89 0.70
C TYR A 253 -25.58 0.42 -0.06
N ASN A 254 -26.29 1.38 0.53
CA ASN A 254 -26.13 2.78 0.15
C ASN A 254 -24.84 3.30 0.80
N VAL A 255 -24.08 4.09 0.07
CA VAL A 255 -22.78 4.62 0.52
C VAL A 255 -22.71 6.13 0.38
N THR A 256 -22.09 6.79 1.35
CA THR A 256 -21.81 8.22 1.34
C THR A 256 -20.44 8.46 1.95
N PHE A 257 -19.57 9.14 1.20
CA PHE A 257 -18.26 9.57 1.69
C PHE A 257 -18.41 10.87 2.48
N ASP A 258 -17.91 10.89 3.72
CA ASP A 258 -17.85 12.08 4.59
C ASP A 258 -16.39 12.50 4.76
N GLY A 259 -15.78 12.95 3.65
CA GLY A 259 -14.33 13.12 3.54
C GLY A 259 -13.63 11.82 3.12
N ALA A 260 -12.29 11.84 3.13
CA ALA A 260 -11.48 10.74 2.60
C ALA A 260 -11.43 9.52 3.52
N ASP A 261 -11.52 9.74 4.83
CA ASP A 261 -11.28 8.72 5.85
C ASP A 261 -12.54 8.35 6.63
N THR A 262 -13.72 8.76 6.17
CA THR A 262 -15.00 8.41 6.81
C THR A 262 -16.01 7.97 5.77
N LEU A 263 -16.59 6.79 6.00
CA LEU A 263 -17.59 6.17 5.16
C LEU A 263 -18.87 5.96 5.95
N LEU A 264 -19.98 6.47 5.44
CA LEU A 264 -21.31 6.19 5.97
C LEU A 264 -21.99 5.19 5.04
N ILE A 265 -22.31 4.00 5.55
CA ILE A 265 -23.08 3.00 4.81
C ILE A 265 -24.37 2.66 5.53
N ASN A 266 -25.40 2.34 4.76
CA ASN A 266 -26.68 1.89 5.30
C ASN A 266 -27.33 0.83 4.40
N ILE A 267 -28.11 -0.04 5.01
CA ILE A 267 -28.83 -1.12 4.35
C ILE A 267 -30.25 -1.23 4.90
N GLU A 268 -31.22 -1.37 4.00
CA GLU A 268 -32.60 -1.68 4.37
C GLU A 268 -32.74 -3.19 4.55
N SER A 269 -33.02 -3.61 5.78
CA SER A 269 -33.10 -5.00 6.21
C SER A 269 -34.55 -5.38 6.51
N GLY A 270 -35.39 -5.27 5.47
CA GLY A 270 -36.85 -5.34 5.55
C GLY A 270 -37.48 -3.94 5.57
N GLY A 271 -38.71 -3.85 5.07
CA GLY A 271 -39.36 -2.55 4.79
C GLY A 271 -39.40 -1.62 6.01
N GLY A 272 -38.68 -0.51 5.91
CA GLY A 272 -38.58 0.51 6.95
C GLY A 272 -37.64 0.16 8.12
N VAL A 273 -36.76 -0.84 7.99
CA VAL A 273 -35.74 -1.17 8.99
C VAL A 273 -34.37 -0.89 8.39
N TRP A 274 -33.73 0.20 8.82
CA TRP A 274 -32.44 0.62 8.30
C TRP A 274 -31.34 0.39 9.32
N TRP A 275 -30.33 -0.39 8.93
CA TRP A 275 -29.08 -0.51 9.66
C TRP A 275 -28.08 0.50 9.11
N ASN A 276 -27.37 1.17 10.02
CA ASN A 276 -26.49 2.29 9.69
C ASN A 276 -25.12 2.06 10.35
N TYR A 277 -24.07 2.26 9.56
CA TYR A 277 -22.69 2.08 9.97
C TYR A 277 -21.87 3.29 9.55
N LYS A 278 -21.11 3.83 10.50
CA LYS A 278 -20.04 4.79 10.25
C LYS A 278 -18.72 4.04 10.40
N LEU A 279 -17.93 4.06 9.33
CA LEU A 279 -16.61 3.47 9.30
C LEU A 279 -15.55 4.56 9.14
N VAL A 280 -14.38 4.27 9.67
CA VAL A 280 -13.18 5.08 9.49
C VAL A 280 -12.16 4.27 8.73
N LYS A 281 -11.43 4.95 7.84
CA LYS A 281 -10.32 4.34 7.13
C LYS A 281 -9.19 4.10 8.11
N VAL A 282 -8.65 2.90 8.12
CA VAL A 282 -7.43 2.60 8.86
C VAL A 282 -6.31 3.31 8.12
N ALA A 283 -5.65 4.24 8.80
CA ALA A 283 -4.45 4.87 8.25
C ALA A 283 -3.42 3.77 8.01
N GLU A 284 -3.03 3.58 6.74
CA GLU A 284 -1.90 2.72 6.44
C GLU A 284 -0.65 3.32 7.10
N PRO A 285 0.18 2.51 7.78
CA PRO A 285 1.41 3.01 8.38
C PRO A 285 2.25 3.65 7.28
N SER A 286 2.86 4.79 7.57
CA SER A 286 3.75 5.46 6.62
C SER A 286 4.80 4.48 6.11
N PRO A 287 5.19 4.51 4.83
CA PRO A 287 6.24 3.62 4.33
C PRO A 287 7.58 3.82 5.06
N VAL A 288 7.80 5.01 5.66
CA VAL A 288 8.98 5.33 6.50
C VAL A 288 8.87 4.69 7.90
N GLU A 289 7.66 4.42 8.40
CA GLU A 289 7.47 3.83 9.72
C GLU A 289 8.20 2.47 9.85
N GLY A 290 8.90 2.32 10.97
CA GLY A 290 9.68 1.12 11.27
C GLY A 290 11.08 1.44 11.78
N THR A 291 11.91 0.40 11.84
CA THR A 291 13.33 0.51 12.19
C THR A 291 14.17 0.27 10.95
N TRP A 292 15.13 1.15 10.72
CA TRP A 292 16.01 1.13 9.56
C TRP A 292 17.46 1.19 10.01
N ARG A 293 18.34 0.63 9.20
CA ARG A 293 19.80 0.76 9.34
C ARG A 293 20.42 0.93 7.96
N MET A 294 21.68 1.36 7.91
CA MET A 294 22.41 1.44 6.64
C MET A 294 22.49 0.08 5.96
N ALA A 295 22.29 0.04 4.63
CA ALA A 295 22.46 -1.19 3.85
C ALA A 295 23.94 -1.62 3.93
N PRO A 296 24.26 -2.83 4.39
CA PRO A 296 25.64 -3.29 4.59
C PRO A 296 26.26 -3.78 3.27
N GLU A 297 26.29 -2.91 2.27
CA GLU A 297 26.82 -3.18 0.93
C GLU A 297 27.58 -1.99 0.35
N ALA A 298 28.54 -2.26 -0.54
CA ALA A 298 29.31 -1.21 -1.20
C ALA A 298 28.40 -0.28 -2.02
N GLY A 299 28.63 1.03 -1.91
CA GLY A 299 27.82 2.05 -2.57
C GLY A 299 26.62 2.57 -1.77
N SER A 300 26.27 1.95 -0.63
CA SER A 300 25.12 2.39 0.19
C SER A 300 25.30 3.74 0.89
N LEU A 301 26.53 4.26 0.97
CA LEU A 301 26.86 5.58 1.48
C LEU A 301 27.76 6.27 0.47
N GLY A 302 27.39 7.47 0.02
CA GLY A 302 28.22 8.22 -0.91
C GLY A 302 27.92 9.71 -0.99
N VAL A 303 28.74 10.41 -1.76
CA VAL A 303 28.59 11.85 -2.04
C VAL A 303 28.90 12.16 -3.50
N GLY A 304 28.17 13.12 -4.05
CA GLY A 304 28.33 13.56 -5.44
C GLY A 304 27.67 14.91 -5.74
N PRO A 305 27.75 15.38 -6.99
CA PRO A 305 27.28 16.70 -7.39
C PRO A 305 25.75 16.85 -7.51
N VAL A 306 25.00 15.74 -7.57
CA VAL A 306 23.54 15.70 -7.78
C VAL A 306 22.92 14.53 -7.00
N PRO A 307 21.59 14.50 -6.77
CA PRO A 307 20.92 13.36 -6.16
C PRO A 307 21.25 12.03 -6.86
N GLY A 308 21.51 10.97 -6.08
CA GLY A 308 21.91 9.64 -6.55
C GLY A 308 23.38 9.48 -6.98
N ASP A 309 24.16 10.56 -7.10
CA ASP A 309 25.56 10.49 -7.52
C ASP A 309 26.49 10.20 -6.31
N ILE A 310 27.31 9.16 -6.44
CA ILE A 310 28.31 8.72 -5.43
C ILE A 310 29.75 8.81 -5.98
N GLY A 311 29.98 9.62 -7.00
CA GLY A 311 31.21 9.69 -7.77
C GLY A 311 32.37 10.44 -7.09
N TRP A 312 32.12 11.23 -6.04
CA TRP A 312 33.20 11.86 -5.26
C TRP A 312 33.69 10.95 -4.14
N PHE A 313 32.76 10.21 -3.52
CA PHE A 313 33.06 9.18 -2.55
C PHE A 313 31.92 8.16 -2.54
N ALA A 314 32.27 6.88 -2.44
CA ALA A 314 31.35 5.78 -2.19
C ALA A 314 32.00 4.84 -1.17
N ILE A 315 31.21 4.32 -0.23
CA ILE A 315 31.65 3.26 0.67
C ILE A 315 32.02 2.02 -0.13
N ASP A 316 33.19 1.44 0.17
CA ASP A 316 33.62 0.17 -0.39
C ASP A 316 33.54 -0.95 0.66
N GLU A 317 33.78 -2.19 0.23
CA GLU A 317 33.77 -3.37 1.09
C GLU A 317 34.68 -3.22 2.32
N ALA A 318 35.86 -2.62 2.15
CA ALA A 318 36.78 -2.38 3.27
C ALA A 318 36.24 -1.33 4.24
N GLY A 319 35.51 -0.34 3.74
CA GLY A 319 34.80 0.66 4.51
C GLY A 319 33.69 0.07 5.37
N LEU A 320 32.96 -0.94 4.87
CA LEU A 320 31.94 -1.66 5.65
C LEU A 320 32.56 -2.29 6.91
N ASP A 321 33.65 -3.03 6.73
CA ASP A 321 34.39 -3.66 7.84
C ASP A 321 34.95 -2.63 8.82
N THR A 322 35.47 -1.51 8.30
CA THR A 322 36.06 -0.44 9.11
C THR A 322 35.01 0.29 9.94
N ARG A 323 33.78 0.40 9.42
CA ARG A 323 32.67 1.16 10.01
C ARG A 323 31.55 0.24 10.49
N ALA A 324 31.86 -0.96 10.97
CA ALA A 324 30.83 -1.93 11.38
C ALA A 324 29.82 -1.33 12.39
N CYS A 325 30.30 -0.53 13.34
CA CYS A 325 29.50 0.22 14.33
C CYS A 325 28.57 1.31 13.75
N TYR A 326 28.67 1.62 12.46
CA TYR A 326 27.77 2.55 11.78
C TYR A 326 26.65 1.80 11.04
N PHE A 327 26.91 0.55 10.65
CA PHE A 327 25.95 -0.26 9.92
C PHE A 327 24.99 -1.02 10.83
N ASP A 328 25.27 -1.10 12.13
CA ASP A 328 24.35 -1.58 13.16
C ASP A 328 23.54 -0.48 13.85
N ASP A 329 23.94 0.79 13.71
CA ASP A 329 23.16 1.97 14.14
C ASP A 329 21.76 1.96 13.50
N LYS A 330 20.75 2.31 14.31
CA LYS A 330 19.34 2.26 13.89
C LYS A 330 18.66 3.62 13.91
N TYR A 331 17.79 3.82 12.94
CA TYR A 331 16.88 4.94 12.81
C TYR A 331 15.46 4.44 13.03
N VAL A 332 14.85 4.81 14.15
CA VAL A 332 13.53 4.31 14.57
C VAL A 332 12.48 5.39 14.34
N PHE A 333 11.52 5.09 13.46
CA PHE A 333 10.36 5.91 13.15
C PHE A 333 9.11 5.24 13.73
N SER A 334 8.54 5.77 14.79
CA SER A 334 7.30 5.22 15.38
C SER A 334 6.06 5.74 14.65
N GLY A 335 4.99 4.94 14.59
CA GLY A 335 3.68 5.38 14.09
C GLY A 335 3.02 6.49 14.90
N SER A 336 3.56 6.81 16.10
CA SER A 336 3.16 7.98 16.88
C SER A 336 3.89 9.28 16.46
N GLY A 337 4.74 9.23 15.43
CA GLY A 337 5.53 10.37 14.94
C GLY A 337 6.82 10.65 15.72
N SER A 338 7.28 9.75 16.60
CA SER A 338 8.55 9.92 17.33
C SER A 338 9.71 9.31 16.55
N PHE A 339 10.87 9.98 16.59
CA PHE A 339 12.11 9.56 15.96
C PHE A 339 13.20 9.29 17.02
N SER A 340 14.07 8.32 16.77
CA SER A 340 15.25 8.06 17.61
C SER A 340 16.41 7.49 16.80
N ASN A 341 17.61 7.99 17.07
CA ASN A 341 18.88 7.32 16.74
C ASN A 341 19.20 6.33 17.87
N VAL A 342 19.29 5.04 17.56
CA VAL A 342 19.68 3.99 18.53
C VAL A 342 21.07 3.50 18.11
N LEU A 343 22.07 3.87 18.91
CA LEU A 343 23.51 3.75 18.57
C LEU A 343 24.27 2.73 19.43
N ASP A 344 23.53 1.97 20.26
CA ASP A 344 24.06 1.03 21.23
C ASP A 344 25.30 1.55 22.01
N ASP A 345 26.37 0.76 22.12
CA ASP A 345 27.59 1.11 22.88
C ASP A 345 28.62 1.89 22.03
N GLU A 346 28.61 1.73 20.70
CA GLU A 346 29.57 2.35 19.78
C GLU A 346 28.88 2.77 18.48
N THR A 347 29.27 3.95 17.97
CA THR A 347 28.91 4.46 16.64
C THR A 347 30.18 4.94 15.91
N TRP A 348 30.08 5.24 14.61
CA TRP A 348 31.20 5.84 13.88
C TRP A 348 31.36 7.32 14.23
N LEU A 349 32.53 7.65 14.79
CA LEU A 349 32.91 9.01 15.15
C LEU A 349 33.95 9.53 14.18
N GLU A 350 33.77 10.76 13.71
CA GLU A 350 34.77 11.50 12.96
C GLU A 350 35.56 12.45 13.87
N ALA A 351 36.77 12.83 13.47
CA ALA A 351 37.64 13.69 14.28
C ALA A 351 36.99 15.02 14.72
N TRP A 352 36.03 15.55 13.95
CA TRP A 352 35.31 16.76 14.32
C TRP A 352 34.42 16.61 15.58
N GLN A 353 34.06 15.38 15.94
CA GLN A 353 33.31 15.06 17.16
C GLN A 353 34.21 14.92 18.40
N GLY A 354 35.52 15.18 18.27
CA GLY A 354 36.45 15.24 19.40
C GLY A 354 37.28 13.97 19.64
N VAL A 355 37.19 12.98 18.76
CA VAL A 355 38.11 11.84 18.71
C VAL A 355 39.39 12.19 17.95
N ALA A 356 40.50 11.49 18.20
CA ALA A 356 41.80 11.81 17.61
C ALA A 356 41.89 11.47 16.11
N ASN A 357 41.23 10.39 15.70
CA ASN A 357 41.07 9.95 14.32
C ASN A 357 39.67 9.33 14.20
N ASP A 358 39.18 9.20 12.97
CA ASP A 358 37.90 8.55 12.72
C ASP A 358 37.94 7.09 13.17
N GLN A 359 36.94 6.66 13.93
CA GLN A 359 36.92 5.36 14.61
C GLN A 359 35.51 5.03 15.13
N CYS A 360 35.26 3.74 15.38
CA CYS A 360 34.16 3.33 16.27
C CYS A 360 34.44 3.78 17.71
N GLY A 361 33.39 4.25 18.40
CA GLY A 361 33.47 4.59 19.82
C GLY A 361 32.16 5.10 20.39
N ALA A 362 32.14 5.38 21.70
CA ALA A 362 30.95 5.79 22.42
C ALA A 362 30.29 7.05 21.82
N PRO A 363 28.96 7.06 21.58
CA PRO A 363 28.26 8.20 20.99
C PRO A 363 28.51 9.54 21.70
N VAL A 364 28.59 10.62 20.93
CA VAL A 364 28.95 11.96 21.41
C VAL A 364 27.83 12.98 21.17
N SER A 365 27.37 13.61 22.26
CA SER A 365 26.41 14.73 22.23
C SER A 365 26.85 15.84 21.27
N PRO A 366 25.93 16.43 20.47
CA PRO A 366 24.47 16.22 20.53
C PRO A 366 23.94 15.06 19.67
N HIS A 367 24.81 14.32 18.98
CA HIS A 367 24.43 13.27 18.03
C HIS A 367 24.46 11.87 18.66
N ASP A 368 24.19 11.78 19.97
CA ASP A 368 24.26 10.56 20.77
C ASP A 368 22.90 9.86 20.95
N GLY A 369 21.85 10.33 20.25
CA GLY A 369 20.50 9.78 20.35
C GLY A 369 19.77 10.10 21.66
N ALA A 370 20.35 10.90 22.55
CA ALA A 370 19.73 11.22 23.84
C ALA A 370 18.61 12.28 23.75
N ALA A 371 18.63 13.12 22.72
CA ALA A 371 17.60 14.13 22.48
C ALA A 371 16.36 13.49 21.84
N GLY A 372 15.17 13.78 22.40
CA GLY A 372 13.91 13.38 21.78
C GLY A 372 13.70 14.10 20.46
N ALA A 373 13.24 13.37 19.45
CA ALA A 373 12.96 13.89 18.12
C ALA A 373 11.61 13.39 17.61
N THR A 374 11.08 14.08 16.61
CA THR A 374 9.89 13.69 15.85
C THR A 374 10.22 13.63 14.37
N TRP A 375 9.38 12.94 13.60
CA TRP A 375 9.50 12.89 12.16
C TRP A 375 8.15 13.15 11.48
N SER A 376 8.21 13.61 10.24
CA SER A 376 7.08 13.66 9.32
C SER A 376 7.54 13.35 7.91
N TYR A 377 6.66 12.70 7.14
CA TYR A 377 6.92 12.35 5.75
C TYR A 377 5.80 12.88 4.87
N ASP A 378 6.19 13.64 3.85
CA ASP A 378 5.30 14.06 2.76
C ASP A 378 5.58 13.13 1.58
N GLU A 379 4.64 12.21 1.33
CA GLU A 379 4.77 11.19 0.28
C GLU A 379 4.67 11.79 -1.13
N GLU A 380 3.87 12.84 -1.33
CA GLU A 380 3.73 13.50 -2.63
C GLU A 380 5.02 14.24 -2.99
N ALA A 381 5.64 14.90 -2.01
CA ALA A 381 6.91 15.58 -2.20
C ALA A 381 8.13 14.64 -2.13
N GLY A 382 7.96 13.42 -1.59
CA GLY A 382 9.06 12.53 -1.27
C GLY A 382 10.01 13.12 -0.23
N THR A 383 9.53 13.91 0.72
CA THR A 383 10.38 14.62 1.70
C THR A 383 10.16 14.13 3.12
N LEU A 384 11.25 13.80 3.82
CA LEU A 384 11.28 13.43 5.23
C LEU A 384 11.86 14.57 6.05
N VAL A 385 11.18 14.96 7.12
CA VAL A 385 11.68 15.95 8.09
C VAL A 385 11.92 15.27 9.43
N ILE A 386 13.11 15.49 9.99
CA ILE A 386 13.45 15.11 11.36
C ILE A 386 13.57 16.38 12.19
N ASP A 387 12.71 16.54 13.19
CA ASP A 387 12.72 17.64 14.14
C ASP A 387 13.31 17.16 15.47
N GLY A 388 14.53 17.59 15.77
CA GLY A 388 15.25 17.21 16.97
C GLY A 388 16.70 17.70 16.92
N TYR A 389 17.15 18.37 17.97
CA TYR A 389 18.53 18.87 18.03
C TYR A 389 19.53 17.71 18.08
N GLY A 390 20.34 17.56 17.03
CA GLY A 390 21.32 16.48 16.89
C GLY A 390 20.75 15.15 16.38
N ALA A 391 19.48 15.09 15.99
CA ALA A 391 18.88 13.93 15.34
C ALA A 391 19.18 13.91 13.83
N TYR A 392 19.39 12.74 13.25
CA TYR A 392 19.82 12.61 11.84
C TYR A 392 19.46 11.25 11.22
N VAL A 393 19.46 11.18 9.89
CA VAL A 393 19.40 9.93 9.11
C VAL A 393 20.68 9.84 8.26
N GLY A 394 21.31 8.66 8.21
CA GLY A 394 22.61 8.51 7.58
C GLY A 394 23.73 9.04 8.47
N LEU A 395 24.43 10.11 8.09
CA LEU A 395 25.50 10.70 8.91
C LEU A 395 25.09 12.02 9.56
N PRO A 396 25.49 12.28 10.83
CA PRO A 396 25.17 13.53 11.52
C PRO A 396 25.83 14.76 10.89
N LYS A 397 26.88 14.54 10.09
CA LYS A 397 27.68 15.61 9.48
C LYS A 397 26.93 16.37 8.39
N ALA A 398 26.08 15.68 7.62
CA ALA A 398 25.38 16.28 6.48
C ALA A 398 24.08 16.94 6.94
N VAL A 399 23.98 18.26 6.80
CA VAL A 399 22.78 19.03 7.15
C VAL A 399 22.43 20.02 6.03
N ASN A 400 21.18 20.50 5.97
CA ASN A 400 20.71 21.32 4.84
C ASN A 400 21.49 22.64 4.65
N GLU A 401 22.17 23.14 5.69
CA GLU A 401 22.99 24.36 5.61
C GLU A 401 24.43 24.09 5.13
N GLY A 402 24.90 22.83 5.13
CA GLY A 402 26.28 22.47 4.84
C GLY A 402 26.76 21.23 5.61
N GLU A 403 28.07 21.02 5.66
CA GLU A 403 28.67 19.96 6.47
C GLU A 403 29.15 20.50 7.83
N LEU A 404 28.85 19.77 8.91
CA LEU A 404 29.44 20.04 10.22
C LEU A 404 30.96 19.77 10.21
N PRO A 405 31.74 20.52 11.01
CA PRO A 405 31.34 21.61 11.91
C PRO A 405 31.41 23.00 11.26
N ALA A 406 31.38 23.10 9.92
CA ALA A 406 31.46 24.39 9.23
C ALA A 406 30.18 25.22 9.36
N VAL A 407 29.07 24.59 9.73
CA VAL A 407 27.76 25.19 10.02
C VAL A 407 27.30 24.85 11.44
N SER A 408 26.20 25.47 11.89
CA SER A 408 25.61 25.15 13.20
C SER A 408 24.85 23.82 13.16
N VAL A 409 24.85 23.11 14.29
CA VAL A 409 23.94 21.96 14.48
C VAL A 409 22.50 22.47 14.39
N PRO A 410 21.69 21.98 13.44
CA PRO A 410 20.32 22.44 13.26
C PRO A 410 19.39 21.80 14.30
N THR A 411 18.19 22.35 14.43
CA THR A 411 17.10 21.74 15.20
C THR A 411 16.16 20.89 14.35
N SER A 412 16.32 20.94 13.03
CA SER A 412 15.51 20.23 12.05
C SER A 412 16.35 19.92 10.81
N VAL A 413 16.15 18.76 10.20
CA VAL A 413 16.84 18.35 8.97
C VAL A 413 15.81 17.75 8.01
N THR A 414 15.88 18.15 6.74
CA THR A 414 15.02 17.65 5.67
C THR A 414 15.83 16.79 4.69
N TYR A 415 15.27 15.65 4.31
CA TYR A 415 15.83 14.69 3.37
C TYR A 415 14.83 14.45 2.23
N ASN A 416 15.32 14.06 1.06
CA ASN A 416 14.48 13.43 0.04
C ASN A 416 14.55 11.91 0.23
N VAL A 417 13.43 11.23 0.04
CA VAL A 417 13.30 9.77 0.21
C VAL A 417 12.64 9.18 -1.03
N GLU A 418 13.25 8.12 -1.54
CA GLU A 418 12.73 7.28 -2.62
C GLU A 418 12.75 5.82 -2.16
N PHE A 419 11.62 5.12 -2.31
CA PHE A 419 11.53 3.70 -1.94
C PHE A 419 11.80 2.82 -3.16
N GLU A 420 12.77 1.92 -3.06
CA GLU A 420 12.95 0.86 -4.06
C GLU A 420 11.90 -0.24 -3.87
N ASN A 421 11.60 -0.54 -2.61
CA ASN A 421 10.60 -1.51 -2.17
C ASN A 421 10.25 -1.26 -0.69
N THR A 422 9.36 -2.06 -0.11
CA THR A 422 8.91 -1.90 1.30
C THR A 422 10.03 -2.07 2.34
N ASN A 423 11.17 -2.65 1.96
CA ASN A 423 12.30 -2.94 2.84
C ASN A 423 13.57 -2.15 2.51
N THR A 424 13.57 -1.32 1.47
CA THR A 424 14.75 -0.56 1.02
C THR A 424 14.36 0.85 0.62
N MET A 425 15.01 1.85 1.23
CA MET A 425 14.80 3.26 0.90
C MET A 425 16.12 3.98 0.66
N ASN A 426 16.15 4.83 -0.36
CA ASN A 426 17.25 5.75 -0.64
C ASN A 426 16.90 7.12 -0.07
N VAL A 427 17.80 7.64 0.77
CA VAL A 427 17.67 8.92 1.46
C VAL A 427 18.79 9.84 0.98
N SER A 428 18.43 11.07 0.60
CA SER A 428 19.40 12.05 0.12
C SER A 428 19.26 13.40 0.79
N ILE A 429 20.37 14.13 0.91
CA ILE A 429 20.41 15.48 1.46
C ILE A 429 21.45 16.33 0.74
N GLU A 430 21.09 17.57 0.40
CA GLU A 430 22.03 18.57 -0.10
C GLU A 430 22.71 19.26 1.09
N ALA A 431 24.00 18.97 1.30
CA ALA A 431 24.85 19.58 2.32
C ALA A 431 25.63 20.77 1.76
N GLY A 432 24.88 21.75 1.25
CA GLY A 432 25.41 22.92 0.55
C GLY A 432 25.40 22.77 -0.98
N PRO A 433 25.56 23.87 -1.74
CA PRO A 433 25.25 23.89 -3.16
C PRO A 433 26.03 22.85 -3.97
N GLY A 434 25.31 21.88 -4.54
CA GLY A 434 25.88 20.82 -5.37
C GLY A 434 26.70 19.79 -4.58
N VAL A 435 26.47 19.63 -3.28
CA VAL A 435 27.06 18.56 -2.46
C VAL A 435 25.93 17.68 -1.94
N TRP A 436 25.75 16.52 -2.56
CA TRP A 436 24.64 15.61 -2.23
C TRP A 436 25.16 14.37 -1.55
N TRP A 437 24.75 14.14 -0.32
CA TRP A 437 24.95 12.87 0.39
C TRP A 437 23.81 11.91 0.07
N GLN A 438 24.16 10.63 -0.07
CA GLN A 438 23.26 9.53 -0.40
C GLN A 438 23.40 8.41 0.60
N TYR A 439 22.28 7.85 1.04
CA TYR A 439 22.19 6.75 1.99
C TYR A 439 21.15 5.73 1.51
N THR A 440 21.55 4.48 1.32
CA THR A 440 20.64 3.36 1.14
C THR A 440 20.40 2.71 2.50
N LEU A 441 19.14 2.65 2.92
CA LEU A 441 18.71 2.08 4.19
C LEU A 441 17.89 0.82 3.93
N VAL A 442 18.08 -0.18 4.78
CA VAL A 442 17.29 -1.41 4.82
C VAL A 442 16.51 -1.50 6.12
N ARG A 443 15.32 -2.09 6.04
CA ARG A 443 14.49 -2.39 7.21
C ARG A 443 15.22 -3.39 8.12
N ASP A 444 15.27 -3.11 9.42
CA ASP A 444 16.06 -3.87 10.41
C ASP A 444 15.50 -5.27 10.72
#